data_AF-A0A377ZLM4-F1
#
_entry.id   AF-A0A377ZLM4-F1
#
_cell.length_a   1.000
_cell.length_b   1.000
_cell.length_c   1.000
_cell.angle_alpha   90.00
_cell.angle_beta   90.00
_cell.angle_gamma   90.00
#
_symmetry.space_group_name_H-M   'P 1'
#
loop_
_entity.id
_entity.type
_entity.pdbx_description
1 polymer ?
#
loop_
_entity_poly.entity_id
_entity_poly.type
_entity_poly.pdbx_seq_one_letter_code
_entity_poly.pdbx_strand_id
1 'polypeptide(L)'
;MPLASVYDPGNGPGVWRIASRPATVSWQPVTVLGLDDETARVTGPLKPGEPIVALGAHLLHQGEAVRLAERREHNAAGSQP
;
A
#
# COMPACT_ATOMS: atom_id res chain seq x y z
N MET A 1 -4.42 -6.58 -0.70
CA MET A 1 -4.18 -5.20 -1.21
C MET A 1 -3.59 -5.28 -2.61
N PRO A 2 -3.63 -4.23 -3.45
CA PRO A 2 -2.98 -4.27 -4.76
C PRO A 2 -1.50 -4.66 -4.64
N LEU A 3 -1.01 -5.53 -5.51
CA LEU A 3 0.39 -5.97 -5.49
C LEU A 3 1.35 -4.77 -5.63
N ALA A 4 1.00 -3.81 -6.51
CA ALA A 4 1.77 -2.60 -6.77
C ALA A 4 1.89 -1.63 -5.57
N SER A 5 1.18 -1.90 -4.47
CA SER A 5 1.32 -1.14 -3.23
C SER A 5 2.52 -1.55 -2.38
N VAL A 6 3.00 -2.78 -2.53
CA VAL A 6 4.16 -3.27 -1.79
C VAL A 6 5.42 -2.80 -2.49
N TYR A 7 6.33 -2.21 -1.73
CA TYR A 7 7.63 -1.76 -2.21
C TYR A 7 8.71 -2.32 -1.27
N ASP A 8 9.87 -2.67 -1.82
CA ASP A 8 11.04 -3.07 -1.05
C ASP A 8 12.26 -2.33 -1.59
N PRO A 9 12.79 -1.32 -0.85
CA PRO A 9 13.99 -0.58 -1.24
C PRO A 9 15.30 -1.30 -0.87
N GLY A 10 15.26 -2.57 -0.47
CA GLY A 10 16.42 -3.36 -0.02
C GLY A 10 16.50 -3.55 1.50
N ASN A 11 15.55 -3.01 2.26
CA ASN A 11 15.46 -3.15 3.73
C ASN A 11 14.21 -3.92 4.17
N GLY A 12 13.58 -4.63 3.24
CA GLY A 12 12.37 -5.40 3.47
C GLY A 12 11.10 -4.69 2.99
N PRO A 13 10.01 -5.45 2.82
CA PRO A 13 8.78 -4.94 2.23
C PRO A 13 8.06 -3.95 3.14
N GLY A 14 7.48 -2.93 2.51
CA GLY A 14 6.63 -1.94 3.15
C GLY A 14 5.63 -1.34 2.19
N VAL A 15 4.77 -0.49 2.73
CA VAL A 15 3.76 0.27 1.98
C VAL A 15 3.82 1.73 2.39
N TRP A 16 3.37 2.61 1.49
CA TRP A 16 3.17 4.02 1.80
C TRP A 16 1.73 4.25 2.27
N ARG A 17 1.56 4.65 3.53
CA ARG A 17 0.26 5.07 4.11
C ARG A 17 0.06 6.56 3.92
N ILE A 18 -1.18 7.01 3.76
CA ILE A 18 -1.49 8.45 3.81
C ILE A 18 -1.54 8.91 5.27
N ALA A 19 -0.68 9.87 5.63
CA ALA A 19 -0.43 10.25 7.01
C ALA A 19 -1.18 11.51 7.48
N SER A 20 -1.52 12.44 6.58
CA SER A 20 -2.07 13.74 6.98
C SER A 20 -2.93 14.44 5.91
N ARG A 21 -3.38 15.66 6.20
CA ARG A 21 -3.99 16.60 5.26
C ARG A 21 -3.26 17.96 5.40
N PRO A 22 -2.59 18.50 4.36
CA PRO A 22 -2.46 17.98 2.99
C PRO A 22 -1.89 16.57 2.90
N ALA A 23 -2.28 15.80 1.88
CA ALA A 23 -1.93 14.39 1.79
C ALA A 23 -0.42 14.20 1.65
N THR A 24 0.19 13.60 2.67
CA THR A 24 1.58 13.15 2.69
C THR A 24 1.65 11.66 2.96
N VAL A 25 2.78 11.04 2.62
CA VAL A 25 2.99 9.61 2.86
C VAL A 25 3.91 9.32 4.03
N SER A 26 3.69 8.19 4.69
CA SER A 26 4.62 7.63 5.67
C SER A 26 4.88 6.14 5.39
N TRP A 27 6.13 5.72 5.53
CA TRP A 27 6.54 4.33 5.38
C TRP A 27 5.94 3.47 6.48
N GLN A 28 5.41 2.30 6.10
CA GLN A 28 4.94 1.28 7.02
C GLN A 28 5.53 -0.08 6.63
N PRO A 29 6.41 -0.68 7.46
CA PRO A 29 6.90 -2.02 7.21
C PRO A 29 5.76 -3.03 7.31
N VAL A 30 5.78 -4.04 6.45
CA VAL A 30 4.82 -5.14 6.43
C VAL A 30 5.55 -6.46 6.23
N THR A 31 4.90 -7.57 6.55
CA THR A 31 5.36 -8.91 6.17
C THR A 31 4.43 -9.47 5.10
N VAL A 32 5.00 -9.87 3.98
CA VAL A 32 4.25 -10.54 2.90
C VAL A 32 3.96 -11.98 3.30
N LEU A 33 2.69 -12.34 3.27
CA LEU A 33 2.19 -13.69 3.58
C LEU A 33 1.95 -14.52 2.31
N GLY A 34 1.64 -13.85 1.20
CA GLY A 34 1.37 -14.48 -0.09
C GLY A 34 1.13 -13.44 -1.18
N LEU A 35 1.39 -13.83 -2.41
CA LEU A 35 1.21 -13.01 -3.61
C LEU A 35 0.34 -13.79 -4.59
N ASP A 36 -0.60 -13.07 -5.21
CA ASP A 36 -1.37 -13.49 -6.37
C ASP A 36 -1.07 -12.53 -7.54
N ASP A 37 -1.62 -12.79 -8.72
CA ASP A 37 -1.32 -12.01 -9.94
C ASP A 37 -1.49 -10.50 -9.79
N GLU A 38 -2.51 -10.06 -9.04
CA GLU A 38 -2.83 -8.64 -8.85
C GLU A 38 -2.82 -8.19 -7.39
N THR A 39 -2.69 -9.12 -6.43
CA THR A 39 -2.83 -8.81 -5.00
C THR A 39 -1.72 -9.37 -4.14
N ALA A 40 -1.46 -8.67 -3.04
CA ALA A 40 -0.61 -9.15 -1.95
C ALA A 40 -1.44 -9.32 -0.67
N ARG A 41 -1.21 -10.44 0.01
CA ARG A 41 -1.64 -10.67 1.39
C ARG A 41 -0.47 -10.32 2.31
N VAL A 42 -0.69 -9.43 3.26
CA VAL A 42 0.36 -8.97 4.19
C VAL A 42 -0.17 -8.93 5.62
N THR A 43 0.75 -8.92 6.59
CA THR A 43 0.49 -8.60 7.99
C THR A 43 1.38 -7.44 8.45
N GLY A 44 0.97 -6.73 9.50
CA GLY A 44 1.70 -5.58 10.03
C GLY A 44 0.78 -4.56 10.70
N PRO A 45 1.30 -3.39 11.10
CA PRO A 45 0.55 -2.34 11.78
C PRO A 45 -0.38 -1.53 10.83
N LEU A 46 -1.20 -2.23 10.05
CA LEU A 46 -2.15 -1.65 9.11
C LEU A 46 -3.58 -1.91 9.57
N LYS A 47 -4.42 -0.86 9.58
CA LYS A 47 -5.85 -1.02 9.87
C LYS A 47 -6.64 -1.20 8.57
N PRO A 48 -7.65 -2.08 8.55
CA PRO A 48 -8.58 -2.15 7.43
C PRO A 48 -9.18 -0.78 7.10
N GLY A 49 -9.27 -0.47 5.80
CA GLY A 49 -9.80 0.80 5.33
C GLY A 49 -8.79 1.96 5.30
N GLU A 50 -7.59 1.80 5.85
CA GLU A 50 -6.54 2.82 5.74
C GLU A 50 -6.13 3.02 4.27
N PRO A 51 -6.11 4.27 3.78
CA PRO A 51 -5.64 4.57 2.43
C PRO A 51 -4.13 4.37 2.33
N ILE A 52 -3.74 3.64 1.29
CA ILE A 52 -2.37 3.30 0.93
C ILE A 52 -2.13 3.64 -0.54
N VAL A 53 -0.88 3.87 -0.90
CA VAL A 53 -0.49 4.13 -2.29
C VAL A 53 -0.46 2.82 -3.07
N ALA A 54 -1.06 2.81 -4.26
CA ALA A 54 -1.06 1.68 -5.17
C ALA A 54 -0.42 1.99 -6.53
N LEU A 55 -0.09 3.25 -6.78
CA LEU A 55 0.52 3.71 -8.03
C LEU A 55 1.75 4.55 -7.71
N GLY A 56 2.89 4.20 -8.29
CA GLY A 56 4.12 4.96 -8.12
C GLY A 56 4.79 4.78 -6.75
N ALA A 57 4.55 3.68 -6.04
CA ALA A 57 5.16 3.44 -4.73
C ALA A 57 6.71 3.50 -4.74
N HIS A 58 7.33 3.15 -5.86
CA HIS A 58 8.78 3.23 -6.05
C HIS A 58 9.34 4.65 -6.24
N LEU A 59 8.47 5.65 -6.42
CA LEU A 59 8.86 7.05 -6.62
C LEU A 59 8.88 7.85 -5.33
N LEU A 60 8.28 7.31 -4.27
CA LEU A 60 7.96 8.06 -3.07
C LEU A 60 9.06 7.97 -2.00
N HIS A 61 9.13 9.04 -1.21
CA HIS A 61 9.96 9.15 -0.02
C HIS A 61 9.11 9.54 1.20
N GLN A 62 9.69 9.38 2.39
CA GLN A 62 9.04 9.74 3.65
C GLN A 62 8.58 11.21 3.65
N GLY A 63 7.31 11.44 3.99
CA GLY A 63 6.72 12.78 4.07
C GLY A 63 6.37 13.41 2.72
N GLU A 64 6.58 12.71 1.61
CA GLU A 64 6.33 13.25 0.28
C GLU A 64 4.85 13.58 0.07
N ALA A 65 4.60 14.74 -0.56
CA ALA A 65 3.26 15.19 -0.89
C ALA A 65 2.70 14.38 -2.04
N VAL A 66 1.46 13.91 -1.91
CA VAL A 66 0.78 13.13 -2.93
C VAL A 66 -0.59 13.71 -3.26
N ARG A 67 -1.07 13.42 -4.46
CA ARG A 67 -2.45 13.71 -4.85
C ARG A 67 -3.27 12.44 -4.71
N LEU A 68 -4.38 12.54 -3.96
CA LEU A 68 -5.33 11.43 -3.87
C LEU A 68 -6.09 11.32 -5.20
N ALA A 69 -6.06 10.14 -5.81
CA ALA A 69 -6.91 9.83 -6.95
C ALA A 69 -8.33 9.50 -6.46
N GLU A 70 -9.33 9.74 -7.30
CA GLU A 70 -10.69 9.27 -7.04
C GLU A 70 -10.69 7.74 -6.93
N ARG A 71 -11.20 7.22 -5.81
CA ARG A 71 -11.19 5.79 -5.52
C ARG A 71 -12.13 5.08 -6.48
N ARG A 72 -11.57 4.36 -7.46
CA ARG A 72 -12.29 3.28 -8.15
C ARG A 72 -12.29 2.09 -7.21
N GLU A 73 -13.44 1.55 -6.87
CA GLU A 73 -13.54 0.37 -6.00
C GLU A 73 -12.91 -0.84 -6.72
N HIS A 74 -11.66 -1.14 -6.41
CA HIS A 74 -11.06 -2.44 -6.71
C HIS A 74 -11.36 -3.35 -5.53
N ASN A 75 -12.40 -4.16 -5.67
CA ASN A 75 -12.79 -5.11 -4.66
C ASN A 75 -11.77 -6.26 -4.65
N ALA A 76 -10.68 -6.12 -3.88
CA ALA A 76 -9.67 -7.17 -3.69
C ALA A 76 -10.19 -8.30 -2.77
N ALA A 77 -11.45 -8.68 -2.96
CA ALA A 77 -12.09 -9.84 -2.35
C ALA A 77 -11.98 -11.00 -3.36
N GLY A 78 -10.78 -11.57 -3.45
CA GLY A 78 -10.57 -12.85 -4.13
C GLY A 78 -11.17 -13.96 -3.27
N SER A 79 -12.20 -14.59 -3.81
CA SER A 79 -12.92 -15.74 -3.31
C SER A 79 -12.00 -16.86 -2.82
N GLN A 80 -12.27 -17.37 -1.62
CA GLN A 80 -11.74 -18.64 -1.15
C GLN A 80 -12.55 -19.78 -1.81
N PRO A 81 -11.93 -20.84 -2.36
CA PRO A 81 -12.62 -22.10 -2.54
C PRO A 81 -12.98 -22.73 -1.18
#